data_AF-A0A8T4SIN5-F1
#
_entry.id   AF-A0A8T4SIN5-F1
#
_cell.length_a   1.000
_cell.length_b   1.000
_cell.length_c   1.000
_cell.angle_alpha   90.00
_cell.angle_beta   90.00
_cell.angle_gamma   90.00
#
_symmetry.space_group_name_H-M   'P 1'
#
loop_
_entity.id
_entity.type
_entity.pdbx_description
1 polymer ?
#
loop_
_entity_poly.entity_id
_entity_poly.type
_entity_poly.pdbx_seq_one_letter_code
_entity_poly.pdbx_strand_id
1 'polypeptide(L)' 'MDGWDLVDPKIKRIVDVLSFNKDKLYHLKQLAADARVSHATTFRVMKKLVKLNYVSILKIGKLKLYKTK' A
#
# COMPACT_ATOMS: atom_id res chain seq x y z
N MET A 1 -18.05 1.43 -14.42
CA MET A 1 -16.78 1.67 -15.14
C MET A 1 -16.16 2.83 -14.41
N ASP A 2 -15.37 2.48 -13.41
CA ASP A 2 -15.14 3.34 -12.25
C ASP A 2 -13.91 4.20 -12.51
N GLY A 3 -13.94 5.48 -12.11
CA GLY A 3 -13.00 6.57 -12.45
C GLY A 3 -11.51 6.41 -12.08
N TRP A 4 -11.01 5.18 -12.06
CA TRP A 4 -9.62 4.79 -11.86
C TRP A 4 -8.75 4.94 -13.11
N ASP A 5 -9.32 5.22 -14.28
CA ASP A 5 -8.56 5.38 -15.53
C ASP A 5 -7.61 6.59 -15.50
N LEU A 6 -7.82 7.54 -14.57
CA LEU A 6 -6.94 8.69 -14.34
C LEU A 6 -5.86 8.43 -13.26
N VAL A 7 -5.91 7.29 -12.57
CA VAL A 7 -4.99 6.97 -11.48
C VAL A 7 -3.81 6.17 -12.03
N ASP A 8 -2.58 6.55 -11.67
CA ASP A 8 -1.37 5.81 -12.05
C ASP A 8 -1.57 4.31 -11.78
N PRO A 9 -1.39 3.43 -12.80
CA PRO A 9 -1.64 2.00 -12.67
C PRO A 9 -0.89 1.33 -11.51
N LYS A 10 0.26 1.88 -11.11
CA LYS A 10 1.07 1.38 -9.98
C LYS A 10 0.39 1.69 -8.65
N ILE A 11 -0.23 2.86 -8.52
CA ILE A 11 -1.00 3.23 -7.32
C ILE A 11 -2.20 2.31 -7.20
N LYS A 12 -2.95 2.13 -8.29
CA LYS A 12 -4.10 1.23 -8.34
C LYS A 12 -3.72 -0.18 -7.87
N ARG A 13 -2.67 -0.78 -8.42
CA ARG A 13 -2.19 -2.11 -8.01
C ARG A 13 -1.86 -2.21 -6.51
N ILE A 14 -1.21 -1.20 -5.94
CA ILE A 14 -0.90 -1.18 -4.50
C ILE A 14 -2.19 -1.12 -3.67
N VAL A 15 -3.13 -0.27 -4.08
CA VAL A 15 -4.43 -0.13 -3.40
C VAL A 15 -5.26 -1.40 -3.52
N ASP A 16 -5.25 -2.07 -4.68
CA ASP A 16 -5.94 -3.33 -4.91
C ASP A 16 -5.42 -4.43 -3.97
N VAL A 17 -4.10 -4.58 -3.83
CA VAL A 17 -3.50 -5.55 -2.90
C VAL A 17 -3.87 -5.26 -1.45
N LEU A 18 -3.87 -3.99 -1.04
CA LEU A 18 -4.27 -3.56 0.30
C LEU A 18 -5.77 -3.76 0.56
N SER A 19 -6.61 -3.61 -0.47
CA SER A 19 -8.06 -3.73 -0.38
C SER A 19 -8.52 -5.18 -0.36
N PHE A 20 -7.80 -6.07 -1.05
CA PHE A 20 -8.16 -7.49 -1.13
C PHE A 20 -8.03 -8.22 0.22
N ASN A 21 -7.10 -7.79 1.09
CA ASN A 21 -6.91 -8.37 2.42
C ASN A 21 -6.85 -7.28 3.50
N LYS A 22 -8.00 -6.69 3.83
CA LYS A 22 -8.09 -5.57 4.79
C LYS A 22 -7.48 -5.87 6.16
N ASP A 23 -7.53 -7.12 6.61
CA ASP A 23 -7.00 -7.54 7.91
C ASP A 23 -5.52 -7.92 7.92
N LYS A 24 -4.92 -8.10 6.75
CA LYS A 24 -3.53 -8.51 6.64
C LYS A 24 -2.59 -7.34 6.93
N LEU A 25 -1.60 -7.62 7.77
CA LEU A 25 -0.46 -6.73 7.99
C LEU A 25 0.57 -6.96 6.90
N TYR A 26 0.90 -5.92 6.15
CA TYR A 26 1.87 -5.97 5.08
C TYR A 26 3.21 -5.38 5.51
N HIS A 27 4.30 -6.12 5.29
CA HIS A 27 5.62 -5.51 5.22
C HIS A 27 5.80 -4.82 3.85
N LEU A 28 6.50 -3.68 3.82
CA LEU A 28 6.65 -2.89 2.58
C LEU A 28 7.26 -3.71 1.43
N LYS A 29 8.24 -4.58 1.73
CA LYS A 29 8.87 -5.44 0.73
C LYS A 29 7.89 -6.46 0.14
N GLN A 30 7.04 -7.04 0.98
CA GLN A 30 6.02 -8.00 0.55
C GLN A 30 4.97 -7.30 -0.31
N LEU A 31 4.48 -6.13 0.12
CA LEU A 31 3.51 -5.36 -0.65
C LEU A 31 4.04 -4.98 -2.05
N ALA A 32 5.32 -4.62 -2.15
CA ALA A 32 5.97 -4.33 -3.43
C ALA A 32 6.02 -5.55 -4.36
N ALA A 33 6.30 -6.74 -3.81
CA ALA A 33 6.31 -7.99 -4.55
C ALA A 33 4.90 -8.38 -5.02
N ASP A 34 3.93 -8.35 -4.11
CA ASP A 34 2.53 -8.71 -4.39
C ASP A 34 1.91 -7.76 -5.43
N ALA A 35 2.17 -6.44 -5.32
CA ALA A 35 1.69 -5.45 -6.27
C ALA A 35 2.50 -5.40 -7.59
N ARG A 36 3.64 -6.11 -7.66
CA ARG A 36 4.60 -6.06 -8.77
C ARG A 36 5.03 -4.62 -9.11
N VAL A 37 5.35 -3.85 -8.07
CA VAL A 37 5.79 -2.45 -8.17
C VAL A 37 7.12 -2.27 -7.43
N SER A 38 8.03 -1.48 -7.99
CA SER A 38 9.36 -1.28 -7.38
C SER A 38 9.27 -0.77 -5.92
N HIS A 39 10.22 -1.17 -5.08
CA HIS A 39 10.23 -0.78 -3.67
C HIS A 39 10.19 0.74 -3.47
N ALA A 40 10.93 1.50 -4.28
CA ALA A 40 10.95 2.96 -4.21
C ALA A 40 9.61 3.60 -4.56
N THR A 41 8.88 3.03 -5.52
CA THR A 41 7.53 3.50 -5.88
C THR A 41 6.54 3.13 -4.79
N THR A 42 6.58 1.87 -4.33
CA THR A 42 5.74 1.40 -3.22
C THR A 42 5.92 2.26 -1.98
N PHE A 43 7.17 2.60 -1.60
CA PHE A 43 7.44 3.50 -0.49
C PHE A 43 6.81 4.89 -0.66
N ARG A 44 6.98 5.51 -1.85
CA ARG A 44 6.39 6.83 -2.15
C ARG A 44 4.88 6.81 -2.09
N VAL A 45 4.25 5.77 -2.65
CA VAL A 45 2.79 5.60 -2.62
C VAL A 45 2.29 5.37 -1.20
N MET A 46 2.90 4.46 -0.45
CA MET A 46 2.53 4.18 0.94
C MET A 46 2.65 5.41 1.84
N LYS A 47 3.70 6.23 1.67
CA LYS A 47 3.85 7.49 2.40
C LYS A 47 2.68 8.45 2.12
N LYS A 48 2.20 8.52 0.87
CA LYS A 48 1.01 9.31 0.51
C LYS A 48 -0.26 8.72 1.13
N LEU A 49 -0.48 7.41 1.03
CA LEU A 49 -1.67 6.74 1.57
C LEU A 49 -1.77 6.86 3.10
N VAL A 50 -0.65 6.80 3.81
CA VAL A 50 -0.60 7.06 5.25
C VAL A 50 -0.94 8.52 5.56
N LYS A 51 -0.40 9.48 4.79
CA LYS A 51 -0.73 10.91 4.96
C LYS A 51 -2.22 11.18 4.72
N LEU A 52 -2.85 10.45 3.80
CA LEU A 52 -4.28 10.51 3.51
C LEU A 52 -5.15 9.72 4.50
N ASN A 53 -4.57 9.16 5.57
CA ASN A 53 -5.25 8.31 6.55
C ASN A 53 -5.90 7.04 5.96
N TYR A 54 -5.54 6.62 4.75
CA TYR A 54 -6.05 5.38 4.13
C TYR A 54 -5.41 4.12 4.73
N VAL A 55 -4.17 4.24 5.23
CA VAL A 55 -3.39 3.14 5.78
C VAL A 55 -2.87 3.49 7.16
N SER A 56 -3.01 2.56 8.11
CA SER A 56 -2.39 2.57 9.43
C SER A 56 -0.98 1.98 9.40
N ILE A 57 -0.07 2.55 10.19
CA ILE A 57 1.24 1.94 10.44
C ILE A 57 1.25 1.33 11.84
N LEU A 58 1.51 0.03 11.92
CA LEU A 58 1.85 -0.66 13.15
C LEU A 58 3.38 -0.77 13.25
N LYS A 59 3.95 -0.27 14.34
CA LYS A 59 5.39 -0.39 14.62
C LYS A 59 5.62 -1.46 15.69
N ILE A 60 6.47 -2.43 15.38
CA ILE A 60 6.91 -3.47 16.32
C ILE A 60 8.44 -3.37 16.40
N GLY A 61 8.94 -2.65 17.42
CA GLY A 61 10.35 -2.29 17.50
C GLY A 61 10.80 -1.45 16.28
N LYS A 62 11.75 -1.98 15.51
CA LYS A 62 12.25 -1.34 14.27
C LYS A 62 11.41 -1.69 13.02
N LEU A 63 10.52 -2.67 13.11
CA LEU A 63 9.68 -3.14 12.00
C LEU A 63 8.47 -2.21 11.80
N LYS A 64 8.16 -1.89 10.55
CA LYS A 64 6.93 -1.18 10.16
C LYS A 64 6.05 -2.11 9.33
N LEU A 65 4.83 -2.33 9.83
CA LEU A 65 3.77 -3.05 9.15
C LEU A 65 2.65 -2.08 8.78
N TYR A 66 1.98 -2.34 7.67
CA TYR A 66 0.95 -1.49 7.11
C TYR A 66 -0.37 -2.25 7.02
N LYS A 67 -1.47 -1.60 7.43
CA LYS A 67 -2.83 -2.15 7.36
C LYS A 67 -3.77 -1.11 6.76
N THR A 68 -4.70 -1.52 5.91
CA THR A 68 -5.79 -0.64 5.45
C THR A 68 -6.67 -0.26 6.65
N LYS A 69 -7.11 1.00 6.71
CA LYS A 69 -8.10 1.41 7.73
C LYS A 69 -9.49 0.89 7.43
#